data_AF-A0A5C6FFC0-F1
#
_entry.id   AF-A0A5C6FFC0-F1
#
_cell.length_a   1.000
_cell.length_b   1.000
_cell.length_c   1.000
_cell.angle_alpha   90.00
_cell.angle_beta   90.00
_cell.angle_gamma   90.00
#
_symmetry.space_group_name_H-M   'P 1'
#
loop_
_entity.id
_entity.type
_entity.pdbx_description
1 polymer ?
#
loop_
_entity_poly.entity_id
_entity_poly.type
_entity_poly.pdbx_seq_one_letter_code
_entity_poly.pdbx_strand_id
1 'polypeptide(L)'
;MQRFTILTLMAVLISAAGCGSKNEPTAETLAPDQATLASLAAADRLDGTEDHVIGKCYVCNLGMDGKDEFTAEVHGYQAKLCSNGCLDHFQSDPDSIIASTKVPE
;
A
#
# COMPACT_ATOMS: atom_id res chain seq x y z
N MET A 1 -14.84 44.03 -35.60
CA MET A 1 -13.60 44.17 -36.39
C MET A 1 -12.77 45.27 -35.77
N GLN A 2 -11.67 44.97 -35.09
CA GLN A 2 -10.50 45.86 -35.08
C GLN A 2 -9.27 45.09 -34.61
N ARG A 3 -8.35 44.88 -35.54
CA ARG A 3 -7.01 44.34 -35.33
C ARG A 3 -6.11 45.52 -34.98
N PHE A 4 -5.37 45.47 -33.89
CA PHE A 4 -4.09 46.19 -33.76
C PHE A 4 -3.11 45.38 -32.90
N THR A 5 -2.16 44.83 -33.62
CA THR A 5 -0.79 44.39 -33.33
C THR A 5 -0.09 45.17 -32.22
N ILE A 6 0.72 44.50 -31.39
CA ILE A 6 2.04 44.87 -30.78
C ILE A 6 2.36 43.71 -29.79
N LEU A 7 3.16 42.70 -30.16
CA LEU A 7 4.62 42.64 -30.02
C LEU A 7 5.14 42.99 -28.61
N THR A 8 5.29 41.98 -27.76
CA THR A 8 6.28 42.03 -26.67
C THR A 8 6.78 40.62 -26.37
N LEU A 9 7.99 40.35 -26.87
CA LEU A 9 8.90 39.34 -26.35
C LEU A 9 9.02 39.52 -24.83
N MET A 10 8.88 38.44 -24.08
CA MET A 10 9.79 38.17 -22.96
C MET A 10 10.01 36.67 -22.84
N ALA A 11 11.18 36.26 -23.33
CA ALA A 11 11.81 35.02 -22.95
C ALA A 11 12.19 35.09 -21.47
N VAL A 12 11.64 34.19 -20.66
CA VAL A 12 12.12 33.96 -19.29
C VAL A 12 12.72 32.56 -19.27
N LEU A 13 14.05 32.54 -19.41
CA LEU A 13 14.91 31.42 -19.06
C LEU A 13 14.98 31.34 -17.53
N ILE A 14 14.44 30.29 -16.93
CA ILE A 14 14.73 29.91 -15.55
C ILE A 14 15.43 28.55 -15.60
N SER A 15 16.76 28.61 -15.64
CA SER A 15 17.61 27.50 -15.25
C SER A 15 17.82 27.60 -13.74
N ALA A 16 17.10 26.79 -12.97
CA ALA A 16 17.43 26.53 -11.57
C ALA A 16 17.84 25.06 -11.46
N ALA A 17 19.15 24.85 -11.25
CA ALA A 17 19.70 23.59 -10.82
C ALA A 17 19.07 23.16 -9.49
N GLY A 18 18.61 21.91 -9.40
CA GLY A 18 18.00 21.41 -8.17
C GLY A 18 17.43 20.00 -8.26
N CYS A 19 18.18 19.01 -8.77
CA CYS A 19 17.83 17.60 -8.55
C CYS A 19 18.45 17.10 -7.25
N GLY A 20 17.98 17.66 -6.14
CA GLY A 20 18.08 17.06 -4.82
C GLY A 20 16.71 16.51 -4.46
N SER A 21 16.26 15.43 -5.09
CA SER A 21 15.02 14.75 -4.71
C SER A 21 15.23 14.03 -3.39
N LYS A 22 15.17 14.80 -2.30
CA LYS A 22 14.83 14.29 -0.98
C LYS A 22 13.34 13.96 -1.05
N ASN A 23 13.01 12.76 -1.50
CA ASN A 23 11.66 12.23 -1.39
C ASN A 23 11.36 12.03 0.09
N GLU A 24 10.72 13.01 0.70
CA GLU A 24 9.95 12.80 1.93
C GLU A 24 8.60 12.20 1.50
N PRO A 25 8.19 11.03 2.01
CA PRO A 25 6.88 10.49 1.71
C PRO A 25 5.85 11.33 2.46
N THR A 26 5.12 12.14 1.70
CA THR A 26 3.83 12.66 2.14
C THR A 26 2.90 11.46 2.19
N ALA A 27 2.31 11.19 3.36
CA ALA A 27 1.24 10.21 3.53
C ALA A 27 -0.02 10.72 2.82
N GLU A 28 -0.01 10.73 1.49
CA GLU A 28 -1.22 10.61 0.69
C GLU A 28 -1.71 9.17 0.84
N THR A 29 -3.00 9.00 1.12
CA THR A 29 -3.67 7.71 0.98
C THR A 29 -3.65 7.33 -0.51
N LEU A 30 -2.54 6.77 -0.95
CA LEU A 30 -2.39 6.19 -2.26
C LEU A 30 -3.16 4.87 -2.24
N ALA A 31 -3.87 4.59 -3.34
CA ALA A 31 -4.43 3.26 -3.55
C ALA A 31 -3.31 2.21 -3.40
N PRO A 32 -3.62 1.00 -2.88
CA PRO A 32 -2.62 -0.05 -2.78
C PRO A 32 -2.00 -0.33 -4.14
N ASP A 33 -0.69 -0.51 -4.16
CA ASP A 33 -0.02 -0.89 -5.40
C ASP A 33 -0.37 -2.32 -5.81
N GLN A 34 -0.04 -2.66 -7.06
CA GLN A 34 -0.35 -3.97 -7.62
C GLN A 34 0.35 -5.11 -6.89
N ALA A 35 1.51 -4.87 -6.29
CA ALA A 35 2.27 -5.88 -5.55
C ALA A 35 1.59 -6.23 -4.23
N THR A 36 1.07 -5.23 -3.52
CA THR A 36 0.27 -5.37 -2.30
C THR A 36 -0.99 -6.17 -2.58
N LEU A 37 -1.74 -5.81 -3.62
CA LEU A 37 -2.93 -6.55 -4.03
C LEU A 37 -2.63 -8.00 -4.43
N ALA A 38 -1.50 -8.24 -5.12
CA ALA A 38 -1.09 -9.59 -5.49
C ALA A 38 -0.69 -10.43 -4.26
N SER A 39 -0.01 -9.83 -3.28
CA SER A 39 0.34 -10.48 -2.01
C SER A 39 -0.92 -10.86 -1.21
N LEU A 40 -1.90 -9.95 -1.11
CA LEU A 40 -3.18 -10.20 -0.44
C LEU A 40 -3.95 -11.35 -1.10
N ALA A 41 -4.10 -11.30 -2.43
CA ALA A 41 -4.77 -12.36 -3.18
C ALA A 41 -4.04 -13.71 -3.05
N ALA A 42 -2.71 -13.71 -2.96
CA ALA A 42 -1.94 -14.92 -2.77
C ALA A 42 -2.11 -15.51 -1.35
N ALA A 43 -2.15 -14.65 -0.33
CA ALA A 43 -2.37 -15.10 1.04
C ALA A 43 -3.80 -15.61 1.27
N ASP A 44 -4.80 -15.01 0.61
CA ASP A 44 -6.21 -15.46 0.60
C ASP A 44 -6.31 -16.92 0.16
N ARG A 45 -5.63 -17.28 -0.93
CA ARG A 45 -5.61 -18.67 -1.46
C ARG A 45 -4.99 -19.70 -0.51
N LEU A 46 -4.24 -19.31 0.51
CA LEU A 46 -3.52 -20.26 1.37
C LEU A 46 -4.42 -21.09 2.28
N ASP A 47 -5.63 -20.64 2.57
CA ASP A 47 -6.61 -21.42 3.32
C ASP A 47 -7.56 -22.24 2.41
N GLY A 48 -7.38 -22.15 1.10
CA GLY A 48 -8.12 -22.90 0.10
C GLY A 48 -9.39 -22.21 -0.39
N THR A 49 -9.63 -20.96 0.02
CA THR A 49 -10.72 -20.11 -0.46
C THR A 49 -10.21 -18.83 -1.15
N GLU A 50 -11.06 -18.20 -1.94
CA GLU A 50 -10.81 -16.88 -2.56
C GLU A 50 -12.00 -15.96 -2.23
N ASP A 51 -12.15 -15.65 -0.94
CA ASP A 51 -13.28 -14.89 -0.40
C ASP A 51 -12.87 -13.56 0.25
N HIS A 52 -11.62 -13.15 0.03
CA HIS A 52 -10.96 -11.99 0.64
C HIS A 52 -10.88 -12.10 2.18
N VAL A 53 -10.82 -13.30 2.71
CA VAL A 53 -10.59 -13.59 4.13
C VAL A 53 -9.29 -14.36 4.26
N ILE A 54 -8.25 -13.68 4.72
CA ILE A 54 -6.93 -14.26 4.89
C ILE A 54 -6.87 -14.92 6.26
N GLY A 55 -7.05 -16.24 6.31
CA GLY A 55 -7.06 -17.03 7.54
C GLY A 55 -5.70 -17.21 8.21
N LYS A 56 -4.59 -16.86 7.54
CA LYS A 56 -3.22 -17.01 8.06
C LYS A 56 -2.65 -15.68 8.56
N CYS A 57 -2.00 -15.70 9.72
CA CYS A 57 -1.49 -14.50 10.38
C CYS A 57 -0.27 -13.91 9.64
N TYR A 58 -0.42 -12.71 9.07
CA TYR A 58 0.65 -11.97 8.38
C TYR A 58 1.89 -11.73 9.25
N VAL A 59 1.69 -11.31 10.50
CA VAL A 59 2.81 -11.00 11.43
C VAL A 59 3.65 -12.24 11.75
N CYS A 60 3.04 -13.43 11.68
CA CYS A 60 3.73 -14.70 11.87
C CYS A 60 4.20 -15.31 10.54
N ASN A 61 4.41 -14.49 9.50
CA ASN A 61 4.77 -14.92 8.14
C ASN A 61 3.84 -16.01 7.59
N LEU A 62 2.53 -15.90 7.88
CA LEU A 62 1.49 -16.83 7.44
C LEU A 62 1.64 -18.27 7.99
N GLY A 63 2.52 -18.47 8.99
CA GLY A 63 2.78 -19.77 9.61
C GLY A 63 1.84 -20.15 10.76
N MET A 64 0.96 -19.24 11.19
CA MET A 64 -0.02 -19.48 12.25
C MET A 64 -1.43 -19.17 11.75
N ASP A 65 -2.42 -19.92 12.24
CA ASP A 65 -3.82 -19.61 12.00
C ASP A 65 -4.23 -18.34 12.75
N GLY A 66 -4.93 -17.47 12.03
CA GLY A 66 -5.61 -16.32 12.59
C GLY A 66 -6.88 -16.72 13.34
N LYS A 67 -7.45 -15.77 14.09
CA LYS A 67 -8.70 -15.94 14.82
C LYS A 67 -9.66 -14.82 14.50
N ASP A 68 -10.96 -15.12 14.47
CA ASP A 68 -12.01 -14.14 14.17
C ASP A 68 -12.00 -12.94 15.12
N GLU A 69 -11.65 -13.17 16.40
CA GLU A 69 -11.53 -12.13 17.42
C GLU A 69 -10.38 -11.13 17.17
N PHE A 70 -9.44 -11.43 16.27
CA PHE A 70 -8.29 -10.59 15.94
C PHE A 70 -8.26 -10.30 14.43
N THR A 71 -9.26 -9.57 13.94
CA THR A 71 -9.41 -9.27 12.50
C THR A 71 -9.10 -7.81 12.20
N ALA A 72 -8.40 -7.55 11.10
CA ALA A 72 -8.15 -6.22 10.55
C ALA A 72 -8.64 -6.13 9.11
N GLU A 73 -9.27 -5.00 8.76
CA GLU A 73 -9.62 -4.66 7.39
C GLU A 73 -8.43 -3.97 6.71
N VAL A 74 -8.04 -4.43 5.53
CA VAL A 74 -6.93 -3.87 4.75
C VAL A 74 -7.20 -4.03 3.26
N HIS A 75 -7.27 -2.92 2.53
CA HIS A 75 -7.44 -2.93 1.06
C HIS A 75 -8.59 -3.79 0.54
N GLY A 76 -9.68 -3.93 1.32
CA GLY A 76 -10.84 -4.75 0.98
C GLY A 76 -10.72 -6.24 1.33
N TYR A 77 -9.70 -6.62 2.11
CA TYR A 77 -9.50 -7.94 2.69
C TYR A 77 -9.67 -7.91 4.21
N GLN A 78 -10.15 -9.03 4.75
CA GLN A 78 -10.11 -9.33 6.18
C GLN A 78 -8.86 -10.15 6.48
N ALA A 79 -7.87 -9.56 7.13
CA ALA A 79 -6.72 -10.29 7.65
C ALA A 79 -7.01 -10.79 9.07
N LYS A 80 -6.92 -12.10 9.30
CA LYS A 80 -7.04 -12.70 10.64
C LYS A 80 -5.67 -12.92 11.27
N LEU A 81 -5.50 -12.43 12.51
CA LEU A 81 -4.25 -12.47 13.26
C LEU A 81 -4.35 -13.50 14.39
N CYS A 82 -3.22 -14.07 14.82
CA CYS A 82 -3.23 -15.17 15.80
C CYS A 82 -3.37 -14.70 17.27
N SER A 83 -3.14 -13.41 17.53
CA SER A 83 -3.16 -12.80 18.86
C SER A 83 -3.41 -11.29 18.78
N ASN A 84 -3.82 -10.67 19.90
CA ASN A 84 -3.96 -9.22 20.01
C ASN A 84 -2.67 -8.49 19.65
N GLY A 85 -1.50 -8.98 20.10
CA GLY A 85 -0.23 -8.34 19.77
C GLY A 85 0.11 -8.39 18.27
N CYS A 86 -0.34 -9.43 17.56
CA CYS A 86 -0.21 -9.47 16.10
C CYS A 86 -1.20 -8.52 15.40
N LEU A 87 -2.42 -8.37 15.93
CA LEU A 87 -3.37 -7.37 15.45
C LEU A 87 -2.80 -5.95 15.59
N ASP A 88 -2.31 -5.60 16.78
CA ASP A 88 -1.75 -4.28 17.07
C ASP A 88 -0.54 -3.98 16.17
N HIS A 89 0.37 -4.96 15.99
CA HIS A 89 1.52 -4.82 15.10
C HIS A 89 1.05 -4.66 13.65
N PHE A 90 0.14 -5.51 13.18
CA PHE A 90 -0.41 -5.42 11.82
C PHE A 90 -1.02 -4.05 11.52
N GLN A 91 -1.85 -3.53 12.42
CA GLN A 91 -2.54 -2.25 12.25
C GLN A 91 -1.60 -1.04 12.32
N SER A 92 -0.40 -1.19 12.90
CA SER A 92 0.56 -0.09 12.99
C SER A 92 1.17 0.30 11.63
N ASP A 93 1.36 -0.68 10.74
CA ASP A 93 1.89 -0.49 9.38
C ASP A 93 1.58 -1.73 8.50
N PRO A 94 0.32 -1.88 8.06
CA PRO A 94 -0.11 -3.09 7.36
C PRO A 94 0.61 -3.26 6.02
N ASP A 95 0.87 -2.16 5.30
CA ASP A 95 1.50 -2.19 3.98
C ASP A 95 2.94 -2.69 4.05
N SER A 96 3.72 -2.21 5.02
CA SER A 96 5.09 -2.68 5.26
C SER A 96 5.13 -4.15 5.64
N ILE A 97 4.16 -4.62 6.43
CA ILE A 97 4.07 -6.02 6.84
C ILE A 97 3.68 -6.91 5.65
N ILE A 98 2.72 -6.50 4.84
CA ILE A 98 2.32 -7.22 3.62
C ILE A 98 3.51 -7.29 2.63
N ALA A 99 4.21 -6.17 2.44
CA ALA A 99 5.34 -6.09 1.51
C ALA A 99 6.57 -6.91 1.96
N SER A 100 6.77 -7.07 3.27
CA SER A 100 7.88 -7.85 3.84
C SER A 100 7.57 -9.34 4.05
N THR A 101 6.28 -9.72 4.01
CA THR A 101 5.85 -11.10 4.18
C THR A 101 6.06 -11.90 2.90
N LYS A 102 6.79 -13.00 2.98
CA LYS A 102 6.93 -13.93 1.87
C LYS A 102 5.74 -14.90 1.85
N VAL A 103 4.83 -14.71 0.89
CA VAL A 103 3.73 -15.64 0.65
C VAL A 103 4.28 -16.88 -0.08
N PRO A 104 4.01 -18.11 0.40
CA PRO A 104 4.32 -19.33 -0.34
C PRO A 104 3.58 -19.37 -1.70
N GLU A 105 4.25 -19.89 -2.74
CA GLU A 105 3.66 -20.15 -4.05
C GLU A 105 2.92 -21.50 -4.10
#